data_AF-A0A9N9M8I1-F1
#
_entry.id   AF-A0A9N9M8I1-F1
#
_cell.length_a   1.000
_cell.length_b   1.000
_cell.length_c   1.000
_cell.angle_alpha   90.00
_cell.angle_beta   90.00
_cell.angle_gamma   90.00
#
_symmetry.space_group_name_H-M   'P 1'
#
loop_
_entity.id
_entity.type
_entity.pdbx_description
1 polymer ?
#
loop_
_entity_poly.entity_id
_entity_poly.type
_entity_poly.pdbx_seq_one_letter_code
_entity_poly.pdbx_strand_id
1 'polypeptide(L)'
;MRILLDDTDVFVLLVHFYRKLNLKCAMWMESVDKAKLSDIPATVYNLGTQLNSLLAVHCLTGCDSTSQFFGIGKYKAVQALRSGIEIEHLGLVETSMRQCIAECTSIIACCYGYKKEVHNMSDVRYKVWLSKKIPPKIKKLPPSTEAFELHIKRCHCNLAFGTQQHLRSLHL
;
A
#
# COMPACT_ATOMS: atom_id res chain seq x y z
N MET A 1 8.97 0.35 24.88
CA MET A 1 9.90 1.14 24.04
C MET A 1 9.14 2.26 23.37
N ARG A 2 9.65 3.50 23.37
CA ARG A 2 9.05 4.63 22.66
C ARG A 2 10.01 5.10 21.57
N ILE A 3 9.47 5.33 20.37
CA ILE A 3 10.21 5.84 19.22
C ILE A 3 9.62 7.22 18.89
N LEU A 4 10.45 8.26 18.94
CA LEU A 4 10.04 9.64 18.63
C LEU A 4 10.32 9.93 17.16
N LEU A 5 9.29 9.95 16.31
CA LEU A 5 9.39 10.15 14.86
C LEU A 5 8.01 10.49 14.28
N ASP A 6 7.99 11.24 13.17
CA ASP A 6 6.76 11.57 12.41
C ASP A 6 6.63 10.82 11.08
N ASP A 7 7.60 9.97 10.76
CA ASP A 7 7.70 9.32 9.46
C ASP A 7 6.72 8.13 9.32
N THR A 8 5.83 8.22 8.32
CA THR A 8 4.84 7.16 8.05
C THR A 8 5.48 5.89 7.52
N ASP A 9 6.61 5.98 6.82
CA ASP A 9 7.32 4.83 6.29
C ASP A 9 7.93 4.02 7.44
N VAL A 10 8.52 4.70 8.44
CA VAL A 10 8.95 4.07 9.70
C VAL A 10 7.78 3.44 10.45
N PHE A 11 6.65 4.13 10.58
CA PHE A 11 5.46 3.58 11.23
C PHE A 11 5.01 2.25 10.60
N VAL A 12 4.93 2.20 9.26
CA VAL A 12 4.51 1.00 8.53
C VAL A 12 5.51 -0.14 8.70
N LEU A 13 6.81 0.15 8.68
CA LEU A 13 7.85 -0.86 8.94
C LEU A 13 7.75 -1.42 10.36
N LEU A 14 7.54 -0.57 11.37
CA LEU A 14 7.37 -1.00 12.76
C LEU A 14 6.18 -1.96 12.89
N VAL A 15 5.03 -1.61 12.33
CA VAL A 15 3.83 -2.46 12.34
C VAL A 15 4.08 -3.79 11.63
N HIS A 16 4.71 -3.78 10.46
CA HIS A 16 5.03 -4.98 9.70
C HIS A 16 5.98 -5.90 10.47
N PHE A 17 7.11 -5.37 10.96
CA PHE A 17 8.12 -6.18 11.64
C PHE A 17 7.70 -6.63 13.03
N TYR A 18 6.86 -5.85 13.73
CA TYR A 18 6.27 -6.29 14.98
C TYR A 18 5.49 -7.60 14.80
N ARG A 19 4.69 -7.70 13.73
CA ARG A 19 3.97 -8.93 13.39
C ARG A 19 4.91 -10.03 12.90
N LYS A 20 5.82 -9.71 11.96
CA LYS A 20 6.71 -10.68 11.30
C LYS A 20 7.67 -11.36 12.27
N LEU A 21 8.25 -10.60 13.21
CA LEU A 21 9.15 -11.12 14.24
C LEU A 21 8.41 -11.62 15.49
N ASN A 22 7.07 -11.64 15.47
CA ASN A 22 6.21 -12.06 16.57
C ASN A 22 6.55 -11.39 17.90
N LEU A 23 6.85 -10.09 17.87
CA LEU A 23 7.20 -9.32 19.06
C LEU A 23 6.02 -9.28 20.04
N LYS A 24 6.35 -9.24 21.34
CA LYS A 24 5.37 -9.19 22.45
C LYS A 24 5.60 -7.99 23.39
N CYS A 25 6.58 -7.15 23.08
CA CYS A 25 6.95 -6.03 23.93
C CYS A 25 6.04 -4.83 23.66
N ALA A 26 5.82 -4.01 24.69
CA ALA A 26 5.08 -2.78 24.51
C ALA A 26 5.90 -1.77 23.69
N MET A 27 5.32 -1.27 22.60
CA MET A 27 5.99 -0.41 21.62
C MET A 27 5.04 0.70 21.17
N TRP A 28 5.52 1.93 21.23
CA TRP A 28 4.79 3.10 20.76
C TRP A 28 5.64 3.96 19.85
N MET A 29 4.98 4.57 18.87
CA MET A 29 5.54 5.66 18.07
C MET A 29 4.86 6.96 18.47
N GLU A 30 5.66 7.92 18.92
CA GLU A 30 5.24 9.23 19.38
C GLU A 30 5.66 10.28 18.36
N SER A 31 4.74 11.18 17.99
CA SER A 31 5.06 12.28 17.09
C SER A 31 6.02 13.27 17.74
N VAL A 32 6.82 13.98 16.95
CA VAL A 32 7.85 14.91 17.47
C VAL A 32 7.20 16.07 18.25
N ASP A 33 6.04 16.51 17.79
CA ASP A 33 5.20 17.53 18.45
C ASP A 33 4.41 16.99 19.67
N LYS A 34 4.53 15.69 19.98
CA LYS A 34 3.80 14.97 21.04
C LYS A 34 2.26 15.01 20.91
N ALA A 35 1.73 15.39 19.76
CA ALA A 35 0.30 15.42 19.52
C ALA A 35 -0.31 14.02 19.32
N LYS A 36 0.50 13.03 18.93
CA LYS A 36 0.03 11.68 18.57
C LYS A 36 0.93 10.60 19.18
N LEU A 37 0.30 9.68 19.91
CA LEU A 37 0.93 8.46 20.39
C LEU A 37 0.23 7.25 19.76
N SER A 38 0.97 6.49 18.96
CA SER A 38 0.46 5.32 18.24
C SER A 38 0.96 4.05 18.90
N ASP A 39 0.04 3.21 19.38
CA ASP A 39 0.32 1.90 19.94
C ASP A 39 0.49 0.87 18.79
N ILE A 40 1.71 0.35 18.66
CA ILE A 40 2.07 -0.58 17.58
C ILE A 40 1.37 -1.94 17.77
N PRO A 41 1.44 -2.61 18.95
CA PRO A 41 0.68 -3.83 19.20
C PRO A 41 -0.83 -3.71 18.90
N ALA A 42 -1.46 -2.62 19.35
CA ALA A 42 -2.89 -2.38 19.10
C ALA A 42 -3.17 -2.17 17.61
N THR A 43 -2.28 -1.47 16.89
CA THR A 43 -2.40 -1.30 15.44
C THR A 43 -2.29 -2.64 14.71
N VAL A 44 -1.35 -3.50 15.09
CA VAL A 44 -1.19 -4.85 14.54
C VAL A 44 -2.46 -5.67 14.76
N TYR A 45 -3.03 -5.64 15.97
CA TYR A 45 -4.28 -6.31 16.27
C TYR A 45 -5.44 -5.81 15.39
N ASN A 46 -5.58 -4.49 15.25
CA ASN A 46 -6.67 -3.85 14.49
C ASN A 46 -6.57 -4.06 12.97
N LEU A 47 -5.38 -4.28 12.43
CA LEU A 47 -5.16 -4.55 11.01
C LEU A 47 -5.35 -6.03 10.66
N GLY A 48 -5.20 -6.96 11.60
CA GLY A 48 -5.49 -8.38 11.37
C GLY A 48 -4.87 -8.93 10.07
N THR A 49 -5.71 -9.44 9.17
CA THR A 49 -5.27 -10.00 7.87
C THR A 49 -4.75 -8.95 6.89
N GLN A 50 -5.18 -7.69 7.01
CA GLN A 50 -4.70 -6.62 6.13
C GLN A 50 -3.19 -6.34 6.27
N LEU A 51 -2.56 -6.82 7.35
CA LEU A 51 -1.12 -6.77 7.52
C LEU A 51 -0.34 -7.48 6.42
N ASN A 52 -0.91 -8.54 5.84
CA ASN A 52 -0.28 -9.31 4.77
C ASN A 52 0.01 -8.44 3.54
N SER A 53 -0.90 -7.50 3.24
CA SER A 53 -0.79 -6.59 2.10
C SER A 53 -0.36 -5.18 2.49
N LEU A 54 0.01 -4.94 3.76
CA LEU A 54 0.30 -3.60 4.26
C LEU A 54 1.49 -2.96 3.52
N LEU A 55 2.60 -3.68 3.37
CA LEU A 55 3.78 -3.18 2.65
C LEU A 55 3.48 -2.96 1.16
N ALA A 56 2.70 -3.86 0.55
CA ALA A 56 2.29 -3.75 -0.84
C ALA A 56 1.47 -2.48 -1.08
N VAL A 57 0.45 -2.24 -0.26
CA VAL A 57 -0.39 -1.04 -0.34
C VAL A 57 0.39 0.23 -0.01
N HIS A 58 1.28 0.17 0.97
CA HIS A 58 2.16 1.27 1.33
C HIS A 58 3.00 1.73 0.13
N CYS A 59 3.70 0.79 -0.50
CA CYS A 59 4.51 1.06 -1.69
C CYS A 59 3.64 1.51 -2.88
N LEU A 60 2.49 0.87 -3.08
CA LEU A 60 1.58 1.19 -4.19
C LEU A 60 0.97 2.59 -4.07
N THR A 61 0.68 3.06 -2.85
CA THR A 61 0.08 4.38 -2.60
C THR A 61 1.09 5.50 -2.35
N GLY A 62 2.38 5.20 -2.50
CA GLY A 62 3.48 6.15 -2.36
C GLY A 62 4.21 6.01 -1.02
N CYS A 63 5.49 5.68 -1.11
CA CYS A 63 6.51 5.79 -0.07
C CYS A 63 7.69 6.64 -0.62
N ASP A 64 8.79 6.75 0.11
CA ASP A 64 9.96 7.53 -0.33
C ASP A 64 10.47 7.19 -1.76
N SER A 65 10.22 5.96 -2.22
CA SER A 65 10.72 5.45 -3.50
C SER A 65 9.67 5.31 -4.59
N THR A 66 8.40 5.64 -4.31
CA THR A 66 7.29 5.47 -5.26
C THR A 66 6.34 6.66 -5.28
N SER A 67 5.73 6.89 -6.44
CA SER A 67 4.77 7.98 -6.60
C SER A 67 3.46 7.71 -5.86
N GLN A 68 2.74 8.77 -5.51
CA GLN A 68 1.40 8.68 -4.96
C GLN A 68 0.34 9.04 -6.02
N PHE A 69 -0.82 8.36 -5.99
CA PHE A 69 -1.99 8.78 -6.76
C PHE A 69 -2.73 9.93 -6.08
N PHE A 70 -3.07 10.97 -6.84
CA PHE A 70 -3.71 12.16 -6.29
C PHE A 70 -5.04 11.83 -5.58
N GLY A 71 -5.15 12.18 -4.29
CA GLY A 71 -6.36 11.94 -3.50
C GLY A 71 -6.57 10.49 -3.07
N ILE A 72 -5.60 9.59 -3.31
CA ILE A 72 -5.58 8.24 -2.77
C ILE A 72 -4.40 8.15 -1.79
N GLY A 73 -4.72 8.05 -0.50
CA GLY A 73 -3.74 7.84 0.55
C GLY A 73 -3.77 6.41 1.10
N LYS A 74 -2.77 6.08 1.91
CA LYS A 74 -2.62 4.79 2.59
C LYS A 74 -3.89 4.35 3.33
N TYR A 75 -4.56 5.27 4.04
CA TYR A 75 -5.84 5.00 4.71
C TYR A 75 -6.91 4.46 3.74
N LYS A 76 -7.08 5.10 2.58
CA LYS A 76 -8.10 4.71 1.61
C LYS A 76 -7.83 3.32 1.04
N ALA A 77 -6.57 2.98 0.81
CA ALA A 77 -6.19 1.67 0.32
C ALA A 77 -6.30 0.57 1.39
N VAL A 78 -6.02 0.86 2.66
CA VAL A 78 -6.33 -0.07 3.77
C VAL A 78 -7.85 -0.32 3.88
N GLN A 79 -8.68 0.71 3.66
CA GLN A 79 -10.14 0.52 3.58
C GLN A 79 -10.55 -0.34 2.38
N ALA A 80 -9.81 -0.28 1.26
CA ALA A 80 -10.01 -1.18 0.14
C ALA A 80 -9.65 -2.64 0.50
N LEU A 81 -8.56 -2.87 1.26
CA LEU A 81 -8.21 -4.21 1.77
C LEU A 81 -9.32 -4.79 2.64
N ARG A 82 -9.94 -3.97 3.50
CA ARG A 82 -11.08 -4.37 4.33
C ARG A 82 -12.33 -4.75 3.54
N SER A 83 -12.38 -4.46 2.24
CA SER A 83 -13.43 -4.94 1.35
C SER A 83 -13.18 -6.37 0.83
N GLY A 84 -12.15 -7.06 1.33
CA GLY A 84 -11.81 -8.44 0.99
C GLY A 84 -10.84 -8.59 -0.19
N ILE A 85 -10.22 -7.49 -0.63
CA ILE A 85 -9.21 -7.55 -1.69
C ILE A 85 -7.84 -7.66 -1.05
N GLU A 86 -7.01 -8.61 -1.47
CA GLU A 86 -5.66 -8.81 -0.96
C GLU A 86 -4.62 -8.60 -2.08
N ILE A 87 -3.40 -8.23 -1.70
CA ILE A 87 -2.20 -8.26 -2.55
C ILE A 87 -1.27 -9.29 -1.94
N GLU A 88 -1.10 -10.39 -2.65
CA GLU A 88 -0.22 -11.49 -2.22
C GLU A 88 1.10 -11.46 -2.97
N HIS A 89 1.07 -11.00 -4.23
CA HIS A 89 2.16 -11.27 -5.17
C HIS A 89 3.13 -10.10 -5.37
N LEU A 90 2.75 -8.88 -4.98
CA LEU A 90 3.59 -7.72 -5.18
C LEU A 90 4.86 -7.77 -4.31
N GLY A 91 6.02 -7.85 -4.95
CA GLY A 91 7.32 -7.99 -4.29
C GLY A 91 7.85 -9.43 -4.23
N LEU A 92 7.10 -10.42 -4.72
CA LEU A 92 7.56 -11.80 -4.83
C LEU A 92 8.24 -12.03 -6.18
N VAL A 93 9.56 -12.26 -6.17
CA VAL A 93 10.41 -12.36 -7.37
C VAL A 93 9.93 -13.42 -8.36
N GLU A 94 9.39 -14.54 -7.87
CA GLU A 94 8.93 -15.66 -8.70
C GLU A 94 7.56 -15.41 -9.35
N THR A 95 6.89 -14.30 -9.03
CA THR A 95 5.55 -14.03 -9.54
C THR A 95 5.55 -13.30 -10.87
N SER A 96 4.66 -13.72 -11.77
CA SER A 96 4.44 -13.00 -13.02
C SER A 96 3.95 -11.56 -12.77
N MET A 97 4.49 -10.62 -13.56
CA MET A 97 4.06 -9.22 -13.50
C MET A 97 2.57 -9.07 -13.82
N ARG A 98 2.00 -9.97 -14.64
CA ARG A 98 0.56 -9.99 -14.97
C ARG A 98 -0.31 -10.19 -13.73
N GLN A 99 0.06 -11.11 -12.83
CA GLN A 99 -0.67 -11.33 -11.57
C GLN A 99 -0.55 -10.10 -10.67
N CYS A 100 0.65 -9.55 -10.52
CA CYS A 100 0.86 -8.31 -9.75
C CYS A 100 -0.02 -7.16 -10.27
N ILE A 101 -0.09 -6.99 -11.59
CA ILE A 101 -0.93 -5.96 -12.23
C ILE A 101 -2.41 -6.19 -11.94
N ALA A 102 -2.90 -7.43 -12.02
CA ALA A 102 -4.31 -7.74 -11.77
C ALA A 102 -4.74 -7.41 -10.33
N GLU A 103 -3.95 -7.82 -9.33
CA GLU A 103 -4.21 -7.52 -7.91
C GLU A 103 -4.17 -6.02 -7.62
N CYS A 104 -3.12 -5.35 -8.10
CA CYS A 104 -2.95 -3.91 -7.91
C CYS A 104 -4.08 -3.12 -8.59
N THR A 105 -4.51 -3.54 -9.79
CA THR A 105 -5.64 -2.94 -10.51
C THR A 105 -6.91 -3.03 -9.67
N SER A 106 -7.18 -4.18 -9.06
CA SER A 106 -8.39 -4.41 -8.26
C SER A 106 -8.44 -3.47 -7.04
N ILE A 107 -7.34 -3.33 -6.31
CA ILE A 107 -7.28 -2.43 -5.14
C ILE A 107 -7.35 -0.97 -5.54
N ILE A 108 -6.61 -0.55 -6.58
CA ILE A 108 -6.60 0.85 -6.97
C ILE A 108 -7.93 1.25 -7.60
N ALA A 109 -8.59 0.37 -8.35
CA ALA A 109 -9.95 0.59 -8.82
C ALA A 109 -10.94 0.75 -7.66
N CYS A 110 -10.84 -0.09 -6.62
CA CYS A 110 -11.63 0.05 -5.40
C CYS A 110 -11.40 1.41 -4.72
N CYS A 111 -10.14 1.89 -4.71
CA CYS A 111 -9.80 3.23 -4.23
C CYS A 111 -10.45 4.36 -5.07
N TYR A 112 -10.77 4.13 -6.34
CA TYR A 112 -11.55 5.05 -7.17
C TYR A 112 -13.07 4.82 -7.10
N GLY A 113 -13.54 3.92 -6.25
CA GLY A 113 -14.97 3.63 -6.03
C GLY A 113 -15.52 2.48 -6.89
N TYR A 114 -14.66 1.73 -7.59
CA TYR A 114 -15.07 0.61 -8.44
C TYR A 114 -14.77 -0.72 -7.73
N LYS A 115 -15.83 -1.35 -7.22
CA LYS A 115 -15.76 -2.65 -6.51
C LYS A 115 -16.05 -3.87 -7.41
N LYS A 116 -16.43 -3.63 -8.67
CA LYS A 116 -16.67 -4.68 -9.66
C LYS A 116 -15.35 -5.08 -10.31
N GLU A 117 -15.32 -6.28 -10.89
CA GLU A 117 -14.21 -6.73 -11.71
C GLU A 117 -13.88 -5.71 -12.81
N VAL A 118 -12.59 -5.46 -12.97
CA VAL A 118 -12.02 -4.47 -13.89
C VAL A 118 -10.79 -5.06 -14.54
N HIS A 119 -10.69 -4.89 -15.86
CA HIS A 119 -9.62 -5.48 -16.65
C HIS A 119 -8.34 -4.65 -16.63
N ASN A 120 -8.45 -3.32 -16.71
CA ASN A 120 -7.31 -2.42 -16.78
C ASN A 120 -7.64 -1.02 -16.25
N MET A 121 -6.61 -0.20 -16.04
CA MET A 121 -6.78 1.12 -15.45
C MET A 121 -7.34 2.18 -16.41
N SER A 122 -7.13 2.05 -17.71
CA SER A 122 -7.75 2.92 -18.71
C SER A 122 -9.28 2.80 -18.70
N ASP A 123 -9.83 1.61 -18.50
CA ASP A 123 -11.27 1.39 -18.34
C ASP A 123 -11.80 2.06 -17.07
N VAL A 124 -11.08 1.92 -15.96
CA VAL A 124 -11.43 2.60 -14.70
C VAL A 124 -11.36 4.12 -14.89
N ARG A 125 -10.34 4.62 -15.59
CA ARG A 125 -10.17 6.03 -15.92
C ARG A 125 -11.35 6.56 -16.73
N TYR A 126 -11.77 5.84 -17.77
CA TYR A 126 -12.91 6.21 -18.59
C TYR A 126 -14.22 6.19 -17.78
N LYS A 127 -14.43 5.16 -16.95
CA LYS A 127 -15.61 5.10 -16.08
C LYS A 127 -15.64 6.25 -15.07
N VAL A 128 -14.51 6.61 -14.45
CA VAL A 128 -14.42 7.76 -13.53
C VAL A 128 -14.75 9.06 -14.26
N TRP A 129 -14.28 9.22 -15.50
CA TRP A 129 -14.58 10.38 -16.32
C TRP A 129 -16.09 10.54 -16.56
N LEU A 130 -16.77 9.45 -16.90
CA LEU A 130 -18.22 9.43 -17.17
C LEU A 130 -19.10 9.48 -15.91
N SER A 131 -18.55 9.20 -14.73
CA SER A 131 -19.32 9.09 -13.47
C SER A 131 -20.01 10.39 -13.03
N LYS A 132 -19.63 11.53 -13.61
CA LYS A 132 -20.12 12.86 -13.23
C LYS A 132 -20.58 13.65 -14.45
N LYS A 133 -21.64 14.43 -14.30
CA LYS A 133 -22.13 15.37 -15.33
C LYS A 133 -21.05 16.35 -15.78
N ILE A 134 -20.24 16.82 -14.83
CA ILE A 134 -19.05 17.63 -15.09
C ILE A 134 -17.83 16.72 -14.88
N PRO A 135 -17.03 16.46 -15.92
CA PRO A 135 -15.86 15.60 -15.80
C PRO A 135 -14.90 16.09 -14.71
N PRO A 136 -14.32 15.18 -13.91
CA PRO A 136 -13.34 15.55 -12.89
C PRO A 136 -12.07 16.10 -13.55
N LYS A 137 -11.36 16.99 -12.83
CA LYS A 137 -10.04 17.48 -13.24
C LYS A 137 -9.11 16.30 -13.55
N ILE A 138 -8.28 16.41 -14.58
CA ILE A 138 -7.37 15.34 -15.06
C ILE A 138 -6.57 14.71 -13.91
N LYS A 139 -6.05 15.52 -12.98
CA LYS A 139 -5.28 15.02 -11.82
C LYS A 139 -6.06 14.08 -10.90
N LYS A 140 -7.38 14.14 -10.87
CA LYS A 140 -8.25 13.26 -10.05
C LYS A 140 -8.61 11.97 -10.78
N LEU A 141 -8.20 11.82 -12.03
CA LEU A 141 -8.45 10.60 -12.79
C LEU A 141 -7.43 9.52 -12.42
N PRO A 142 -7.84 8.25 -12.45
CA PRO A 142 -6.91 7.13 -12.40
C PRO A 142 -5.84 7.23 -13.49
N PRO A 143 -4.63 6.67 -13.29
CA PRO A 143 -3.60 6.61 -14.32
C PRO A 143 -4.09 5.88 -15.58
N SER A 144 -3.40 6.06 -16.72
CA SER A 144 -3.57 5.13 -17.84
C SER A 144 -2.99 3.76 -17.48
N THR A 145 -3.39 2.72 -18.20
CA THR A 145 -2.85 1.37 -18.00
C THR A 145 -1.32 1.34 -18.06
N GLU A 146 -0.72 2.00 -19.04
CA GLU A 146 0.73 1.98 -19.25
C GLU A 146 1.48 2.66 -18.10
N ALA A 147 1.00 3.83 -17.66
CA ALA A 147 1.57 4.54 -16.52
C ALA A 147 1.42 3.74 -15.22
N PHE A 148 0.29 3.04 -15.07
CA PHE A 148 0.03 2.21 -13.91
C PHE A 148 0.92 0.97 -13.87
N GLU A 149 1.11 0.28 -15.00
CA GLU A 149 1.98 -0.89 -15.10
C GLU A 149 3.44 -0.55 -14.77
N LEU A 150 3.94 0.59 -15.25
CA LEU A 150 5.28 1.08 -14.90
C LEU A 150 5.41 1.36 -13.40
N HIS A 151 4.37 1.94 -12.79
CA HIS A 151 4.32 2.16 -11.34
C HIS A 151 4.34 0.84 -10.57
N ILE A 152 3.57 -0.17 -11.00
CA ILE A 152 3.56 -1.51 -10.39
C ILE A 152 4.93 -2.17 -10.51
N LYS A 153 5.58 -2.09 -11.68
CA LYS A 153 6.94 -2.62 -11.87
C LYS A 153 7.92 -1.98 -10.87
N ARG A 154 7.85 -0.66 -10.69
CA ARG A 154 8.67 0.04 -9.69
C ARG A 154 8.38 -0.45 -8.27
N CYS A 155 7.09 -0.57 -7.89
CA CYS A 155 6.70 -1.06 -6.57
C CYS A 155 7.17 -2.49 -6.33
N HIS A 156 7.00 -3.35 -7.33
CA HIS A 156 7.43 -4.75 -7.28
C HIS A 156 8.94 -4.85 -7.06
N CYS A 157 9.74 -4.09 -7.83
CA CYS A 157 11.19 -4.04 -7.64
C CYS A 157 11.55 -3.55 -6.23
N ASN A 158 10.98 -2.43 -5.77
CA ASN A 158 11.28 -1.87 -4.44
C ASN A 158 11.00 -2.87 -3.31
N LEU A 159 9.86 -3.57 -3.36
CA LEU A 159 9.50 -4.56 -2.35
C LEU A 159 10.36 -5.83 -2.44
N ALA A 160 10.65 -6.32 -3.65
CA ALA A 160 11.51 -7.48 -3.85
C ALA A 160 12.93 -7.22 -3.30
N PHE A 161 13.50 -6.06 -3.58
CA PHE A 161 14.82 -5.70 -3.05
C PHE A 161 14.80 -5.44 -1.54
N GLY A 162 13.80 -4.71 -1.03
CA GLY A 162 13.70 -4.43 0.40
C GLY A 162 13.53 -5.68 1.26
N THR A 163 12.75 -6.66 0.79
CA THR A 163 12.57 -7.94 1.49
C THR A 163 13.84 -8.81 1.47
N GLN A 164 14.57 -8.84 0.35
CA GLN A 164 15.82 -9.58 0.23
C GLN A 164 16.96 -8.97 1.06
N GLN A 165 17.11 -7.64 1.07
CA GLN A 165 18.11 -6.95 1.90
C GLN A 165 17.90 -7.26 3.39
N HIS A 166 16.64 -7.28 3.83
CA HIS A 166 16.32 -7.64 5.20
C HIS A 166 16.67 -9.09 5.54
N LEU A 167 16.36 -10.07 4.68
CA LEU A 167 16.74 -11.47 4.91
C LEU A 167 18.26 -11.64 5.08
N ARG A 168 19.05 -10.90 4.29
CA ARG A 168 20.52 -10.89 4.40
C ARG A 168 21.00 -10.26 5.72
N SER A 169 20.33 -9.23 6.21
CA SER A 169 20.69 -8.56 7.48
C SER A 169 20.41 -9.38 8.73
N LEU A 170 19.52 -10.37 8.65
CA LEU A 170 19.21 -11.29 9.77
C LEU A 170 20.16 -12.50 9.86
N HIS A 171 21.08 -12.66 8.90
CA HIS A 171 22.05 -13.76 8.84
C HIS A 171 23.49 -13.27 9.13
N LEU A 172 23.61 -12.07 9.71
CA LEU A 172 24.83 -11.50 10.30
C LEU A 172 24.62 -11.36 11.80
#